data_AF-A0A382CF57-F1
#
_entry.id   AF-A0A382CF57-F1
#
_cell.length_a   1.000
_cell.length_b   1.000
_cell.length_c   1.000
_cell.angle_alpha   90.00
_cell.angle_beta   90.00
_cell.angle_gamma   90.00
#
_symmetry.space_group_name_H-M   'P 1'
#
loop_
_entity.id
_entity.type
_entity.pdbx_description
1 polymer ?
#
loop_
_entity_poly.entity_id
_entity_poly.type
_entity_poly.pdbx_seq_one_letter_code
_entity_poly.pdbx_strand_id
1 'polypeptide(L)'
;VIELKIVDDSNSDTKKMAEGSDLIIIATPLSSYEDIILKIKDSLKNGSILTDVGSVKENVISLIEKNVPKNVSWISSHPIAGTEESGPEAGFSELFENRWCILTPSKKANDKDIKLLETFWKKMGSKVDIMDAKQHDYILSITSHMPHLIAYNIVNTTLNVQDKKESDIVKYSAGGLRDFTRIAASNPIMWRDVFI
;
A
#
# COMPACT_ATOMS: atom_id res chain seq x y z
N VAL A 1 -0.72 -18.51 3.36
CA VAL A 1 -0.63 -17.80 4.66
C VAL A 1 -0.66 -18.72 5.88
N ILE A 2 -1.64 -19.64 6.01
CA ILE A 2 -1.62 -20.64 7.12
C ILE A 2 -0.37 -21.52 7.06
N GLU A 3 -0.01 -22.05 5.88
CA GLU A 3 1.20 -22.86 5.70
C GLU A 3 2.49 -22.09 6.05
N LEU A 4 2.48 -20.77 5.86
CA LEU A 4 3.58 -19.87 6.21
C LEU A 4 3.62 -19.53 7.70
N LYS A 5 2.59 -19.93 8.47
CA LYS A 5 2.45 -19.64 9.92
C LYS A 5 2.51 -18.14 10.26
N ILE A 6 2.01 -17.29 9.37
CA ILE A 6 1.96 -15.83 9.55
C ILE A 6 0.58 -15.33 9.98
N VAL A 7 -0.40 -16.23 10.11
CA VAL A 7 -1.76 -15.95 10.61
C VAL A 7 -2.23 -17.10 11.50
N ASP A 8 -3.03 -16.78 12.51
CA ASP A 8 -3.68 -17.78 13.38
C ASP A 8 -4.89 -18.44 12.69
N ASP A 9 -5.59 -17.70 11.83
CA ASP A 9 -6.76 -18.19 11.07
C ASP A 9 -6.83 -17.53 9.69
N SER A 10 -7.52 -18.17 8.74
CA SER A 10 -7.82 -17.59 7.43
C SER A 10 -9.17 -18.06 6.91
N ASN A 11 -9.94 -17.15 6.30
CA ASN A 11 -11.24 -17.47 5.73
C ASN A 11 -11.43 -16.79 4.36
N SER A 12 -12.10 -17.46 3.44
CA SER A 12 -12.49 -16.89 2.15
C SER A 12 -13.67 -15.91 2.25
N ASP A 13 -14.47 -16.01 3.33
CA ASP A 13 -15.52 -15.06 3.65
C ASP A 13 -14.95 -13.85 4.39
N THR A 14 -14.64 -12.80 3.64
CA THR A 14 -14.11 -11.53 4.18
C THR A 14 -15.06 -10.89 5.19
N LYS A 15 -16.38 -11.04 5.02
CA LYS A 15 -17.38 -10.48 5.92
C LYS A 15 -17.27 -11.13 7.30
N LYS A 16 -17.13 -12.46 7.33
CA LYS A 16 -16.94 -13.21 8.56
C LYS A 16 -15.66 -12.82 9.30
N MET A 17 -14.57 -12.55 8.58
CA MET A 17 -13.30 -12.10 9.20
C MET A 17 -13.39 -10.66 9.75
N ALA A 18 -14.20 -9.80 9.14
CA ALA A 18 -14.39 -8.43 9.59
C ALA A 18 -15.26 -8.35 10.86
N GLU A 19 -16.17 -9.31 11.07
CA GLU A 19 -17.09 -9.32 12.20
C GLU A 19 -16.36 -9.41 13.54
N GLY A 20 -16.63 -8.48 14.44
CA GLY A 20 -16.03 -8.43 15.78
C GLY A 20 -14.59 -7.90 15.85
N SER A 21 -13.95 -7.64 14.71
CA SER A 21 -12.58 -7.12 14.63
C SER A 21 -12.48 -5.67 15.13
N ASP A 22 -11.48 -5.39 15.97
CA ASP A 22 -11.19 -4.05 16.49
C ASP A 22 -10.37 -3.20 15.52
N LEU A 23 -9.49 -3.86 14.73
CA LEU A 23 -8.64 -3.25 13.72
C LEU A 23 -8.71 -4.10 12.44
N ILE A 24 -9.04 -3.47 11.32
CA ILE A 24 -9.06 -4.09 10.00
C ILE A 24 -8.07 -3.35 9.12
N ILE A 25 -7.15 -4.07 8.49
CA ILE A 25 -6.11 -3.53 7.59
C ILE A 25 -6.35 -4.08 6.18
N ILE A 26 -6.64 -3.20 5.23
CA ILE A 26 -6.74 -3.56 3.81
C ILE A 26 -5.34 -3.55 3.18
N ALA A 27 -4.80 -4.75 2.92
CA ALA A 27 -3.47 -4.95 2.33
C ALA A 27 -3.53 -5.52 0.90
N THR A 28 -4.53 -5.09 0.13
CA THR A 28 -4.74 -5.48 -1.27
C THR A 28 -4.45 -4.31 -2.21
N PRO A 29 -4.39 -4.51 -3.54
CA PRO A 29 -4.31 -3.40 -4.49
C PRO A 29 -5.51 -2.47 -4.39
N LEU A 30 -5.28 -1.16 -4.60
CA LEU A 30 -6.30 -0.11 -4.53
C LEU A 30 -7.51 -0.40 -5.43
N SER A 31 -7.33 -1.01 -6.60
CA SER A 31 -8.42 -1.42 -7.49
C SER A 31 -9.42 -2.39 -6.87
N SER A 32 -9.08 -3.07 -5.77
CA SER A 32 -9.97 -4.00 -5.07
C SER A 32 -10.72 -3.36 -3.88
N TYR A 33 -10.44 -2.10 -3.55
CA TYR A 33 -10.96 -1.50 -2.32
C TYR A 33 -12.47 -1.40 -2.32
N GLU A 34 -13.07 -1.01 -3.44
CA GLU A 34 -14.53 -0.88 -3.55
C GLU A 34 -15.23 -2.20 -3.24
N ASP A 35 -14.80 -3.28 -3.87
CA ASP A 35 -15.35 -4.62 -3.63
C ASP A 35 -15.19 -5.06 -2.18
N ILE A 36 -14.03 -4.81 -1.57
CA ILE A 36 -13.77 -5.18 -0.17
C ILE A 36 -14.66 -4.38 0.77
N ILE A 37 -14.70 -3.05 0.61
CA ILE A 37 -15.47 -2.16 1.48
C ILE A 37 -16.96 -2.48 1.37
N LEU A 38 -17.48 -2.70 0.16
CA LEU A 38 -18.88 -3.08 -0.04
C LEU A 38 -19.23 -4.42 0.62
N LYS A 39 -18.29 -5.38 0.66
CA LYS A 39 -18.49 -6.68 1.32
C LYS A 39 -18.50 -6.60 2.84
N ILE A 40 -17.65 -5.74 3.43
CA ILE A 40 -17.44 -5.73 4.90
C ILE A 40 -18.23 -4.65 5.63
N LYS A 41 -18.70 -3.58 4.96
CA LYS A 41 -19.26 -2.38 5.62
C LYS A 41 -20.34 -2.65 6.67
N ASP A 42 -21.17 -3.68 6.45
CA ASP A 42 -22.29 -4.02 7.34
C ASP A 42 -21.89 -4.95 8.50
N SER A 43 -20.64 -5.42 8.52
CA SER A 43 -20.08 -6.30 9.57
C SER A 43 -19.03 -5.60 10.44
N LEU A 44 -18.69 -4.35 10.13
CA LEU A 44 -17.73 -3.58 10.91
C LEU A 44 -18.26 -3.31 12.32
N LYS A 45 -17.47 -3.68 13.32
CA LYS A 45 -17.80 -3.46 14.73
C LYS A 45 -17.89 -1.96 15.04
N ASN A 46 -18.86 -1.57 15.87
CA ASN A 46 -18.95 -0.20 16.37
C ASN A 46 -17.67 0.20 17.13
N GLY A 47 -17.07 1.33 16.74
CA GLY A 47 -15.83 1.82 17.33
C GLY A 47 -14.57 1.10 16.85
N SER A 48 -14.66 0.29 15.79
CA SER A 48 -13.48 -0.30 15.14
C SER A 48 -12.71 0.73 14.31
N ILE A 49 -11.44 0.40 14.04
CA ILE A 49 -10.57 1.13 13.13
C ILE A 49 -10.51 0.35 11.81
N LEU A 50 -10.82 1.04 10.72
CA LEU A 50 -10.55 0.56 9.37
C LEU A 50 -9.38 1.38 8.79
N THR A 51 -8.33 0.68 8.39
CA THR A 51 -7.12 1.25 7.79
C THR A 51 -6.70 0.43 6.57
N ASP A 52 -5.66 0.88 5.90
CA ASP A 52 -5.08 0.27 4.72
C ASP A 52 -3.56 0.46 4.72
N VAL A 53 -2.91 0.01 3.64
CA VAL A 53 -1.48 0.24 3.37
C VAL A 53 -1.26 0.77 1.95
N GLY A 54 -2.31 1.31 1.30
CA GLY A 54 -2.26 1.75 -0.09
C GLY A 54 -1.24 2.87 -0.30
N SER A 55 -0.71 3.02 -1.52
CA SER A 55 0.30 4.04 -1.83
C SER A 55 -0.28 5.39 -2.26
N VAL A 56 -1.59 5.48 -2.49
CA VAL A 56 -2.33 6.71 -2.88
C VAL A 56 -3.52 6.90 -1.94
N LYS A 57 -3.83 8.15 -1.55
CA LYS A 57 -4.81 8.45 -0.50
C LYS A 57 -6.06 9.14 -1.01
N GLU A 58 -5.94 10.10 -1.93
CA GLU A 58 -7.07 10.94 -2.35
C GLU A 58 -8.15 10.14 -3.08
N ASN A 59 -7.74 9.17 -3.91
CA ASN A 59 -8.65 8.36 -4.74
C ASN A 59 -9.67 7.54 -3.93
N VAL A 60 -9.32 7.12 -2.71
CA VAL A 60 -10.21 6.30 -1.86
C VAL A 60 -11.14 7.13 -0.98
N ILE A 61 -10.91 8.45 -0.83
CA ILE A 61 -11.70 9.28 0.10
C ILE A 61 -13.19 9.20 -0.19
N SER A 62 -13.60 9.38 -1.45
CA SER A 62 -15.01 9.38 -1.84
C SER A 62 -15.69 8.02 -1.58
N LEU A 63 -14.98 6.93 -1.87
CA LEU A 63 -15.41 5.56 -1.63
C LEU A 63 -15.65 5.32 -0.13
N ILE A 64 -14.72 5.76 0.71
CA ILE A 64 -14.78 5.64 2.15
C ILE A 64 -15.91 6.47 2.72
N GLU A 65 -16.00 7.76 2.35
CA GLU A 65 -17.03 8.67 2.87
C GLU A 65 -18.45 8.19 2.54
N LYS A 66 -18.62 7.52 1.41
CA LYS A 66 -19.90 6.97 0.94
C LYS A 66 -20.28 5.67 1.66
N ASN A 67 -19.32 4.79 1.96
CA ASN A 67 -19.62 3.41 2.34
C ASN A 67 -19.21 3.01 3.75
N VAL A 68 -18.25 3.69 4.38
CA VAL A 68 -17.81 3.37 5.74
C VAL A 68 -18.78 3.97 6.76
N PRO A 69 -19.32 3.18 7.71
CA PRO A 69 -20.23 3.66 8.73
C PRO A 69 -19.62 4.77 9.61
N LYS A 70 -20.44 5.73 10.06
CA LYS A 70 -19.98 6.89 10.86
C LYS A 70 -19.33 6.52 12.21
N ASN A 71 -19.66 5.34 12.71
CA ASN A 71 -19.18 4.76 13.97
C ASN A 71 -17.90 3.93 13.79
N VAL A 72 -17.30 3.93 12.61
CA VAL A 72 -16.00 3.31 12.30
C VAL A 72 -15.02 4.42 11.95
N SER A 73 -13.83 4.39 12.55
CA SER A 73 -12.77 5.34 12.23
C SER A 73 -12.01 4.88 11.00
N TRP A 74 -12.13 5.63 9.90
CA TRP A 74 -11.19 5.48 8.78
C TRP A 74 -9.95 6.32 9.00
N ILE A 75 -8.81 5.65 9.05
CA ILE A 75 -7.48 6.25 9.11
C ILE A 75 -6.61 5.51 8.11
N SER A 76 -6.35 6.09 6.95
CA SER A 76 -5.49 5.42 5.97
C SER A 76 -4.03 5.44 6.42
N SER A 77 -3.28 4.37 6.16
CA SER A 77 -1.86 4.28 6.45
C SER A 77 -1.06 4.02 5.18
N HIS A 78 0.19 4.49 5.14
CA HIS A 78 1.16 4.14 4.11
C HIS A 78 2.52 3.88 4.75
N PRO A 79 2.86 2.62 5.07
CA PRO A 79 4.23 2.27 5.37
C PRO A 79 5.09 2.50 4.12
N ILE A 80 6.01 3.45 4.16
CA ILE A 80 7.03 3.68 3.12
C ILE A 80 8.13 2.62 3.32
N ALA A 81 7.72 1.38 3.06
CA ALA A 81 8.47 0.17 3.23
C ALA A 81 8.01 -0.83 2.16
N GLY A 82 8.94 -1.59 1.62
CA GLY A 82 8.65 -2.54 0.57
C GLY A 82 9.91 -2.99 -0.13
N THR A 83 9.78 -4.08 -0.87
CA THR A 83 10.79 -4.57 -1.81
C THR A 83 10.13 -4.68 -3.18
N GLU A 84 10.92 -4.94 -4.21
CA GLU A 84 10.40 -5.28 -5.54
C GLU A 84 9.62 -6.61 -5.56
N GLU A 85 9.78 -7.46 -4.54
CA GLU A 85 9.11 -8.75 -4.43
C GLU A 85 7.65 -8.63 -3.95
N SER A 86 6.81 -9.57 -4.37
CA SER A 86 5.39 -9.62 -4.06
C SER A 86 4.98 -10.93 -3.43
N GLY A 87 3.88 -10.92 -2.67
CA GLY A 87 3.31 -12.10 -2.03
C GLY A 87 3.66 -12.22 -0.55
N PRO A 88 2.89 -13.02 0.22
CA PRO A 88 3.09 -13.17 1.65
C PRO A 88 4.44 -13.80 2.03
N GLU A 89 5.07 -14.54 1.12
CA GLU A 89 6.40 -15.16 1.28
C GLU A 89 7.54 -14.12 1.29
N ALA A 90 7.31 -12.95 0.68
CA ALA A 90 8.28 -11.85 0.64
C ALA A 90 8.26 -10.98 1.91
N GLY A 91 7.28 -11.19 2.80
CA GLY A 91 7.18 -10.47 4.07
C GLY A 91 8.18 -10.96 5.11
N PHE A 92 8.75 -10.04 5.90
CA PHE A 92 9.65 -10.34 7.01
C PHE A 92 9.41 -9.38 8.19
N SER A 93 9.80 -9.78 9.40
CA SER A 93 9.47 -9.08 10.65
C SER A 93 10.02 -7.65 10.70
N GLU A 94 11.19 -7.44 10.13
CA GLU A 94 11.93 -6.18 10.18
C GLU A 94 11.52 -5.21 9.05
N LEU A 95 10.54 -5.57 8.20
CA LEU A 95 10.16 -4.83 7.00
C LEU A 95 9.88 -3.33 7.30
N PHE A 96 9.30 -3.07 8.46
CA PHE A 96 8.86 -1.73 8.86
C PHE A 96 9.83 -1.01 9.81
N GLU A 97 10.94 -1.65 10.22
CA GLU A 97 11.89 -1.09 11.18
C GLU A 97 12.60 0.14 10.62
N ASN A 98 12.60 1.24 11.39
CA ASN A 98 13.18 2.53 11.01
C ASN A 98 12.62 3.13 9.71
N ARG A 99 11.54 2.57 9.16
CA ARG A 99 10.82 3.09 8.01
C ARG A 99 9.75 4.08 8.45
N TRP A 100 9.37 4.98 7.56
CA TRP A 100 8.25 5.88 7.82
C TRP A 100 6.93 5.15 7.57
N CYS A 101 5.93 5.40 8.40
CA CYS A 101 4.54 5.13 8.11
C CYS A 101 3.76 6.43 8.22
N ILE A 102 3.09 6.83 7.15
CA ILE A 102 2.29 8.06 7.14
C ILE A 102 0.83 7.69 7.40
N LEU A 103 0.21 8.35 8.37
CA LEU A 103 -1.22 8.27 8.60
C LEU A 103 -1.92 9.47 7.97
N THR A 104 -3.05 9.22 7.30
CA THR A 104 -3.95 10.25 6.80
C THR A 104 -5.36 10.02 7.36
N PRO A 105 -5.63 10.48 8.60
CA PRO A 105 -6.93 10.31 9.24
C PRO A 105 -8.05 11.01 8.46
N SER A 106 -9.22 10.40 8.38
CA SER A 106 -10.42 11.11 7.92
C SER A 106 -10.81 12.20 8.92
N LYS A 107 -11.55 13.22 8.45
CA LYS A 107 -12.08 14.30 9.31
C LYS A 107 -13.01 13.81 10.44
N LYS A 108 -13.51 12.57 10.33
CA LYS A 108 -14.42 11.94 11.30
C LYS A 108 -13.69 10.99 12.26
N ALA A 109 -12.42 10.67 11.99
CA ALA A 109 -11.63 9.82 12.86
C ALA A 109 -11.43 10.51 14.21
N ASN A 110 -11.58 9.75 15.30
CA ASN A 110 -11.38 10.28 16.64
C ASN A 110 -9.88 10.22 17.04
N ASP A 111 -9.45 11.16 17.88
CA ASP A 111 -8.05 11.27 18.31
C ASP A 111 -7.52 10.02 19.04
N LYS A 112 -8.41 9.29 19.71
CA LYS A 112 -8.04 8.07 20.43
C LYS A 112 -7.60 6.98 19.44
N ASP A 113 -8.34 6.81 18.35
CA ASP A 113 -8.06 5.81 17.33
C ASP A 113 -6.82 6.18 16.52
N ILE A 114 -6.62 7.48 16.24
CA ILE A 114 -5.38 7.98 15.62
C ILE A 114 -4.17 7.62 16.48
N LYS A 115 -4.22 7.89 17.79
CA LYS A 115 -3.13 7.55 18.73
C LYS A 115 -2.91 6.05 18.86
N LEU A 116 -3.99 5.25 18.81
CA LEU A 116 -3.89 3.80 18.86
C LEU A 116 -3.17 3.27 17.63
N LEU A 117 -3.53 3.74 16.43
CA LEU A 117 -2.91 3.32 15.18
C LEU A 117 -1.47 3.83 15.05
N GLU A 118 -1.18 5.04 15.53
CA GLU A 118 0.18 5.56 15.65
C GLU A 118 1.04 4.65 16.55
N THR A 119 0.50 4.22 17.69
CA THR A 119 1.19 3.30 18.60
C THR A 119 1.40 1.93 17.96
N PHE A 120 0.41 1.44 17.21
CA PHE A 120 0.51 0.18 16.46
C PHE A 120 1.70 0.20 15.50
N TRP A 121 1.80 1.20 14.62
CA TRP A 121 2.92 1.30 13.67
C TRP A 121 4.28 1.55 14.36
N LYS A 122 4.32 2.33 15.45
CA LYS A 122 5.54 2.49 16.25
C LYS A 122 6.01 1.18 16.86
N LYS A 123 5.09 0.33 17.32
CA LYS A 123 5.43 -1.02 17.85
C LYS A 123 5.94 -1.97 16.78
N MET A 124 5.56 -1.76 15.52
CA MET A 124 6.15 -2.46 14.36
C MET A 124 7.53 -1.90 13.97
N GLY A 125 8.07 -0.90 14.69
CA GLY A 125 9.38 -0.31 14.44
C GLY A 125 9.38 0.91 13.53
N SER A 126 8.21 1.36 13.05
CA SER A 126 8.12 2.53 12.18
C SER A 126 8.23 3.85 12.92
N LYS A 127 8.75 4.86 12.21
CA LYS A 127 8.53 6.28 12.53
C LYS A 127 7.18 6.67 11.96
N VAL A 128 6.33 7.33 12.75
CA VAL A 128 4.99 7.71 12.28
C VAL A 128 4.91 9.21 12.08
N ASP A 129 4.36 9.62 10.94
CA ASP A 129 4.00 11.00 10.65
C ASP A 129 2.50 11.07 10.29
N ILE A 130 1.89 12.25 10.48
CA ILE A 130 0.46 12.46 10.23
C ILE A 130 0.32 13.70 9.34
N MET A 131 -0.31 13.52 8.18
CA MET A 131 -0.58 14.61 7.23
C MET A 131 -1.92 14.41 6.53
N ASP A 132 -2.38 15.42 5.79
CA ASP A 132 -3.56 15.25 4.96
C ASP A 132 -3.27 14.43 3.69
N ALA A 133 -4.31 13.82 3.13
CA ALA A 133 -4.20 12.95 1.95
C ALA A 133 -3.59 13.65 0.72
N LYS A 134 -3.89 14.94 0.54
CA LYS A 134 -3.42 15.71 -0.61
C LYS A 134 -1.93 16.03 -0.48
N GLN A 135 -1.48 16.39 0.72
CA GLN A 135 -0.07 16.60 1.03
C GLN A 135 0.71 15.30 0.84
N HIS A 136 0.17 14.17 1.32
CA HIS A 136 0.75 12.85 1.10
C HIS A 136 0.92 12.58 -0.41
N ASP A 137 -0.16 12.63 -1.19
CA ASP A 137 -0.11 12.26 -2.60
C ASP A 137 0.80 13.20 -3.40
N TYR A 138 0.84 14.49 -3.05
CA TYR A 138 1.80 15.43 -3.63
C TYR A 138 3.25 15.02 -3.35
N ILE A 139 3.62 14.75 -2.10
CA ILE A 139 4.99 14.36 -1.73
C ILE A 139 5.38 13.04 -2.41
N LEU A 140 4.51 12.03 -2.38
CA LEU A 140 4.81 10.70 -2.93
C LEU A 140 4.79 10.71 -4.47
N SER A 141 4.01 11.58 -5.11
CA SER A 141 4.07 11.75 -6.56
C SER A 141 5.47 12.14 -7.04
N ILE A 142 6.15 13.01 -6.31
CA ILE A 142 7.49 13.51 -6.65
C ILE A 142 8.58 12.52 -6.19
N THR A 143 8.47 12.02 -4.96
CA THR A 143 9.53 11.24 -4.31
C THR A 143 9.49 9.75 -4.64
N SER A 144 8.38 9.23 -5.14
CA SER A 144 8.18 7.80 -5.42
C SER A 144 7.59 7.53 -6.80
N HIS A 145 6.43 8.12 -7.14
CA HIS A 145 5.68 7.72 -8.33
C HIS A 145 6.38 8.15 -9.62
N MET A 146 6.82 9.40 -9.71
CA MET A 146 7.55 9.92 -10.86
C MET A 146 8.86 9.14 -11.12
N PRO A 147 9.72 8.84 -10.11
CA PRO A 147 10.85 7.93 -10.30
C PRO A 147 10.49 6.56 -10.91
N HIS A 148 9.40 5.93 -10.46
CA HIS A 148 8.95 4.65 -11.04
C HIS A 148 8.49 4.79 -12.49
N LEU A 149 7.71 5.84 -12.79
CA LEU A 149 7.28 6.10 -14.17
C LEU A 149 8.47 6.28 -15.11
N ILE A 150 9.50 7.03 -14.68
CA ILE A 150 10.73 7.21 -15.45
C ILE A 150 11.45 5.88 -15.61
N ALA A 151 11.60 5.09 -14.55
CA ALA A 151 12.25 3.78 -14.60
C ALA A 151 11.56 2.84 -15.60
N TYR A 152 10.23 2.72 -15.54
CA TYR A 152 9.44 1.93 -16.48
C TYR A 152 9.66 2.39 -17.93
N ASN A 153 9.65 3.71 -18.18
CA ASN A 153 9.89 4.23 -19.52
C ASN A 153 11.31 3.93 -20.02
N ILE A 154 12.34 4.10 -19.18
CA ILE A 154 13.74 3.77 -19.55
C ILE A 154 13.85 2.30 -19.96
N VAL A 155 13.31 1.39 -19.14
CA VAL A 155 13.36 -0.06 -19.42
C VAL A 155 12.58 -0.38 -20.68
N ASN A 156 11.36 0.14 -20.83
CA ASN A 156 10.54 -0.10 -22.00
C ASN A 156 11.17 0.44 -23.30
N THR A 157 11.76 1.64 -23.27
CA THR A 157 12.50 2.19 -24.42
C THR A 157 13.71 1.33 -24.77
N THR A 158 14.43 0.82 -23.77
CA THR A 158 15.63 -0.01 -23.95
C THR A 158 15.29 -1.36 -24.59
N LEU A 159 14.19 -1.99 -24.16
CA LEU A 159 13.73 -3.29 -24.69
C LEU A 159 13.07 -3.18 -26.07
N ASN A 160 12.49 -2.02 -26.40
CA ASN A 160 11.85 -1.80 -27.71
C ASN A 160 12.82 -1.36 -28.81
N VAL A 161 14.13 -1.39 -28.58
CA VAL A 161 15.14 -1.22 -29.63
C VAL A 161 15.15 -2.48 -30.50
N GLN A 162 14.28 -2.52 -31.52
CA GLN A 162 14.20 -3.60 -32.50
C GLN A 162 15.47 -3.64 -33.35
N ASP A 163 16.46 -4.45 -32.95
CA ASP A 163 17.59 -4.82 -33.79
C ASP A 163 18.42 -5.96 -33.15
N LYS A 164 19.34 -6.56 -33.93
CA LYS A 164 20.35 -7.55 -33.49
C LYS A 164 21.24 -7.11 -32.30
N LYS A 165 21.05 -5.90 -31.78
CA LYS A 165 21.83 -5.25 -30.71
C LYS A 165 21.17 -5.35 -29.33
N GLU A 166 19.99 -5.94 -29.21
CA GLU A 166 19.33 -6.14 -27.90
C GLU A 166 20.24 -6.88 -26.90
N SER A 167 20.94 -7.91 -27.37
CA SER A 167 21.92 -8.66 -26.56
C SER A 167 23.11 -7.79 -26.12
N ASP A 168 23.57 -6.88 -26.98
CA ASP A 168 24.64 -5.93 -26.67
C ASP A 168 24.18 -4.87 -25.66
N ILE A 169 22.95 -4.37 -25.79
CA ILE A 169 22.37 -3.40 -24.85
C ILE A 169 22.30 -4.02 -23.45
N VAL A 170 21.77 -5.24 -23.32
CA VAL A 170 21.75 -5.96 -22.04
C VAL A 170 23.18 -6.22 -21.54
N LYS A 171 24.09 -6.67 -22.41
CA LYS A 171 25.49 -6.96 -22.05
C LYS A 171 26.28 -5.74 -21.57
N TYR A 172 26.07 -4.57 -22.18
CA TYR A 172 26.73 -3.32 -21.82
C TYR A 172 25.95 -2.50 -20.79
N SER A 173 24.84 -3.04 -20.25
CA SER A 173 24.12 -2.46 -19.12
C SER A 173 25.04 -2.33 -17.91
N ALA A 174 25.53 -1.12 -17.67
CA ALA A 174 26.23 -0.77 -16.43
C ALA A 174 25.24 -0.60 -15.26
N GLY A 175 25.74 -0.21 -14.09
CA GLY A 175 24.95 -0.05 -12.86
C GLY A 175 23.69 0.82 -13.03
N GLY A 176 23.79 1.92 -13.79
CA GLY A 176 22.66 2.84 -13.97
C GLY A 176 21.40 2.20 -14.55
N LEU A 177 21.52 1.42 -15.65
CA LEU A 177 20.36 0.73 -16.22
C LEU A 177 19.87 -0.39 -15.27
N ARG A 178 20.78 -1.07 -14.58
CA ARG A 178 20.42 -2.12 -13.60
C ARG A 178 19.60 -1.56 -12.44
N ASP A 179 19.96 -0.39 -11.92
CA ASP A 179 19.22 0.26 -10.83
C ASP A 179 17.79 0.62 -11.25
N PHE A 180 17.59 1.10 -12.48
CA PHE A 180 16.26 1.34 -13.03
C PHE A 180 15.47 0.05 -13.29
N THR A 181 16.14 -1.03 -13.76
CA THR A 181 15.46 -2.32 -13.98
C THR A 181 14.94 -2.92 -12.68
N ARG A 182 15.64 -2.73 -11.55
CA ARG A 182 15.16 -3.20 -10.24
C ARG A 182 13.86 -2.54 -9.83
N ILE A 183 13.77 -1.20 -9.99
CA ILE A 183 12.55 -0.43 -9.68
C ILE A 183 11.41 -0.82 -10.63
N ALA A 184 11.71 -1.00 -11.92
CA ALA A 184 10.74 -1.42 -12.93
C ALA A 184 10.30 -2.89 -12.82
N ALA A 185 10.97 -3.72 -12.01
CA ALA A 185 10.53 -5.09 -11.73
C ALA A 185 9.35 -5.15 -10.74
N SER A 186 8.98 -4.02 -10.14
CA SER A 186 7.86 -3.91 -9.21
C SER A 186 6.53 -4.35 -9.83
N ASN A 187 5.58 -4.76 -8.98
CA ASN A 187 4.29 -5.30 -9.38
C ASN A 187 3.49 -4.35 -10.32
N PRO A 188 3.16 -4.78 -11.55
CA PRO A 188 2.51 -3.90 -12.53
C PRO A 188 1.05 -3.58 -12.21
N ILE A 189 0.32 -4.46 -11.48
CA ILE A 189 -1.06 -4.20 -11.06
C ILE A 189 -1.07 -3.09 -10.01
N MET A 190 -0.17 -3.18 -9.03
CA MET A 190 0.01 -2.15 -8.01
C MET A 190 0.37 -0.80 -8.63
N TRP A 191 1.36 -0.75 -9.52
CA TRP A 191 1.80 0.49 -10.14
C TRP A 191 0.79 1.10 -11.10
N ARG A 192 0.00 0.28 -11.81
CA ARG A 192 -1.17 0.76 -12.56
C ARG A 192 -2.12 1.51 -11.64
N ASP A 193 -2.46 0.92 -10.48
CA ASP A 193 -3.39 1.54 -9.53
C ASP A 193 -2.83 2.80 -8.86
N VAL A 194 -1.51 2.96 -8.80
CA VAL A 194 -0.84 4.18 -8.30
C VAL A 194 -0.86 5.31 -9.33
N PHE A 195 -0.83 4.99 -10.62
CA PHE A 195 -0.77 5.97 -11.70
C PHE A 195 -2.15 6.47 -12.18
N ILE A 196 -3.26 5.82 -11.81
CA ILE A 196 -4.63 6.13 -12.24
C ILE A 196 -5.44 6.70 -11.07
#